data_AF-Q6TF90-F1
#
_entry.id   AF-Q6TF90-F1
#
_cell.length_a   1.000
_cell.length_b   1.000
_cell.length_c   1.000
_cell.angle_alpha   90.00
_cell.angle_beta   90.00
_cell.angle_gamma   90.00
#
_symmetry.space_group_name_H-M   'P 1'
#
loop_
_entity.id
_entity.type
_entity.pdbx_description
1 polymer ?
#
loop_
_entity_poly.entity_id
_entity_poly.type
_entity_poly.pdbx_seq_one_letter_code
_entity_poly.pdbx_strand_id
1 'polypeptide(L)' 'MEQSILKGKVMSTKMGCSDPVASNISSTMQSLFANGAEVVSVNFMGAKVIMLRNKEMKQELRLGNSEQLSKDKK' A
#
# COMPACT_ATOMS: atom_id res chain seq x y z
N MET A 1 21.82 7.78 2.66
CA MET A 1 20.39 8.09 2.82
C MET A 1 19.76 6.91 3.55
N GLU A 2 19.54 7.03 4.86
CA GLU A 2 18.73 6.05 5.60
C GLU A 2 17.32 6.09 5.02
N GLN A 3 16.94 5.06 4.28
CA GLN A 3 15.56 4.89 3.86
C GLN A 3 14.78 4.46 5.10
N SER A 4 13.92 5.33 5.63
CA SER A 4 13.14 5.02 6.83
C SER A 4 12.21 3.84 6.53
N ILE A 5 12.60 2.66 7.01
CA ILE A 5 11.79 1.44 6.92
C ILE A 5 10.69 1.54 7.98
N LEU A 6 9.44 1.59 7.53
CA LEU A 6 8.29 1.57 8.41
C LEU A 6 7.96 0.12 8.75
N LYS A 7 8.40 -0.31 9.93
CA LYS A 7 8.14 -1.64 10.47
C LYS A 7 7.37 -1.50 11.78
N GLY A 8 6.30 -2.28 11.93
CA GLY A 8 5.44 -2.19 13.11
C GLY A 8 4.68 -3.48 13.36
N LYS A 9 4.32 -3.69 14.62
CA LYS A 9 3.40 -4.78 15.00
C LYS A 9 1.98 -4.35 14.69
N VAL A 10 1.42 -4.86 13.60
CA VAL A 10 0.05 -4.56 13.19
C VAL A 10 -0.88 -5.67 13.67
N MET A 11 -1.94 -5.29 14.38
CA MET A 11 -3.03 -6.20 14.73
C MET A 11 -4.12 -6.09 13.67
N SER A 12 -4.68 -7.22 13.26
CA SER A 12 -5.73 -7.30 12.26
C SER A 12 -6.93 -8.06 12.83
N THR A 13 -8.13 -7.65 12.46
CA THR A 13 -9.39 -8.33 12.79
C THR A 13 -9.82 -9.21 11.62
N LYS A 14 -10.25 -10.44 11.89
CA LYS A 14 -10.84 -11.33 10.87
C LYS A 14 -12.30 -10.95 10.63
N MET A 15 -12.53 -9.85 9.93
CA MET A 15 -13.86 -9.48 9.44
C MET A 15 -14.07 -10.07 8.05
N GLY A 16 -15.28 -10.60 7.80
CA GLY A 16 -15.68 -11.01 6.46
C GLY A 16 -15.91 -9.77 5.59
N CYS A 17 -15.02 -9.52 4.63
CA CYS A 17 -15.26 -8.56 3.56
C CYS A 17 -15.60 -9.36 2.30
N SER A 18 -16.78 -9.12 1.72
CA SER A 18 -17.20 -9.76 0.47
C SER A 18 -16.42 -9.26 -0.75
N ASP A 19 -15.75 -8.11 -0.64
CA ASP A 19 -14.91 -7.56 -1.69
C ASP A 19 -13.50 -8.19 -1.64
N PRO A 20 -13.10 -8.97 -2.67
CA PRO A 20 -11.78 -9.61 -2.71
C PRO A 20 -10.64 -8.59 -2.80
N VAL A 21 -10.87 -7.41 -3.36
CA VAL A 21 -9.87 -6.34 -3.47
C VAL A 21 -9.55 -5.77 -2.09
N ALA A 22 -10.58 -5.49 -1.29
CA ALA A 22 -10.40 -5.00 0.07
C ALA A 22 -9.67 -6.00 0.97
N SER A 23 -10.01 -7.28 0.85
CA SER A 23 -9.32 -8.38 1.57
C SER A 23 -7.83 -8.48 1.18
N ASN A 24 -7.53 -8.36 -0.11
CA ASN A 24 -6.16 -8.39 -0.62
C ASN A 24 -5.35 -7.16 -0.18
N ILE A 25 -5.93 -5.96 -0.19
CA ILE A 25 -5.29 -4.73 0.29
C ILE A 25 -4.95 -4.87 1.79
N SER A 26 -5.90 -5.35 2.61
CA SER A 26 -5.69 -5.56 4.04
C SER A 26 -4.51 -6.51 4.32
N SER A 27 -4.49 -7.65 3.62
CA SER A 27 -3.43 -8.66 3.74
C SER A 27 -2.07 -8.11 3.29
N THR A 28 -2.03 -7.37 2.19
CA THR A 28 -0.81 -6.75 1.66
C THR A 28 -0.27 -5.69 2.63
N MET A 29 -1.15 -4.84 3.18
CA MET A 29 -0.78 -3.81 4.13
C MET A 29 -0.21 -4.41 5.42
N GLN A 30 -0.82 -5.49 5.93
CA GLN A 30 -0.30 -6.22 7.07
C GLN A 30 1.09 -6.80 6.80
N SER A 31 1.30 -7.41 5.63
CA SER A 31 2.58 -7.98 5.23
C SER A 31 3.68 -6.91 5.12
N LEU A 32 3.37 -5.77 4.50
CA LEU A 32 4.30 -4.66 4.34
C LEU A 32 4.79 -4.11 5.68
N PHE A 33 3.88 -3.90 6.64
CA PHE A 33 4.26 -3.39 7.96
C PHE A 33 4.98 -4.44 8.83
N ALA A 34 4.65 -5.72 8.70
CA ALA A 34 5.30 -6.80 9.45
C ALA A 34 6.75 -7.01 8.99
N ASN A 35 6.99 -6.94 7.68
CA ASN A 35 8.31 -7.22 7.08
C ASN A 35 9.16 -5.96 6.87
N GLY A 36 8.57 -4.78 7.07
CA GLY A 36 9.23 -3.49 6.86
C GLY A 36 8.94 -2.95 5.46
N ALA A 37 8.27 -1.81 5.42
CA ALA A 37 7.91 -1.13 4.19
C ALA A 37 8.76 0.12 4.00
N GLU A 38 9.36 0.26 2.82
CA GLU A 38 9.93 1.53 2.39
C GLU A 38 8.78 2.46 1.97
N VAL A 39 8.72 3.64 2.58
CA VAL A 39 7.74 4.68 2.24
C VAL A 39 8.38 5.62 1.24
N VAL A 40 7.85 5.65 0.01
CA VAL A 40 8.35 6.55 -1.03
C VAL A 40 7.21 7.36 -1.64
N SER A 41 7.45 8.65 -1.87
CA SER A 41 6.53 9.48 -2.66
C SER A 41 6.85 9.32 -4.14
N VAL A 42 5.85 8.96 -4.94
CA VAL A 42 6.02 8.75 -6.39
C VAL A 42 4.89 9.42 -7.16
N ASN A 43 5.16 9.77 -8.41
CA ASN A 43 4.13 10.14 -9.35
C ASN A 43 3.64 8.87 -10.06
N PHE A 44 2.34 8.57 -9.93
CA PHE A 44 1.70 7.43 -10.58
C PHE A 44 0.47 7.94 -11.35
N MET A 45 0.46 7.71 -12.67
CA MET A 45 -0.62 8.16 -13.57
C MET A 45 -0.97 9.65 -13.42
N GLY A 46 0.05 10.51 -13.30
CA GLY A 46 -0.14 11.96 -13.10
C GLY A 46 -0.62 12.38 -11.70
N ALA A 47 -0.83 11.42 -10.78
CA ALA A 47 -1.16 11.68 -9.39
C ALA A 47 0.07 11.53 -8.49
N LYS A 48 0.23 12.40 -7.50
CA LYS A 48 1.18 12.18 -6.40
C LYS A 48 0.59 11.14 -5.46
N VAL A 49 1.30 10.03 -5.26
CA VAL A 49 0.90 8.94 -4.37
C VAL A 49 2.00 8.61 -3.38
N ILE A 50 1.60 8.06 -2.25
CA ILE A 50 2.49 7.41 -1.29
C ILE A 50 2.52 5.94 -1.67
N MET A 51 3.71 5.41 -1.93
CA MET A 51 3.93 3.99 -2.20
C MET A 51 4.64 3.37 -1.01
N LEU A 52 4.01 2.33 -0.46
CA LEU A 52 4.60 1.41 0.49
C LEU A 52 5.15 0.23 -0.32
N ARG A 53 6.45 -0.03 -0.25
CA ARG A 53 7.06 -1.14 -0.98
C ARG A 53 7.99 -1.97 -0.12
N ASN A 54 8.01 -3.27 -0.37
CA ASN A 54 9.05 -4.16 0.10
C ASN A 54 9.63 -4.89 -1.12
N LYS A 55 10.86 -4.54 -1.50
CA LYS A 55 11.53 -5.04 -2.72
C LYS A 55 11.84 -6.53 -2.63
N GLU A 56 12.15 -7.02 -1.43
CA GLU A 56 12.51 -8.43 -1.20
C GLU A 56 11.30 -9.34 -1.43
N MET A 57 10.11 -8.88 -1.01
CA MET A 57 8.86 -9.63 -1.16
C MET A 57 8.09 -9.30 -2.44
N LYS A 58 8.57 -8.35 -3.26
CA LYS A 58 7.87 -7.85 -4.45
C LYS A 58 6.45 -7.36 -4.14
N GLN A 59 6.25 -6.76 -2.97
CA GLN A 59 4.95 -6.22 -2.55
C GLN A 59 4.96 -4.69 -2.66
N GLU A 60 3.88 -4.15 -3.20
CA GLU A 60 3.67 -2.72 -3.38
C GLU A 60 2.22 -2.36 -3.07
N LEU A 61 2.02 -1.28 -2.33
CA LEU A 61 0.72 -0.67 -2.10
C LEU A 61 0.81 0.83 -2.36
N ARG A 62 -0.08 1.35 -3.19
CA ARG A 62 -0.11 2.77 -3.57
C ARG A 62 -1.35 3.41 -2.98
N LEU A 63 -1.15 4.51 -2.26
CA LEU A 63 -2.17 5.29 -1.58
C LEU A 63 -2.17 6.69 -2.18
N GLY A 64 -3.30 7.11 -2.73
CA GLY A 64 -3.44 8.41 -3.39
C GLY A 64 -4.88 8.86 -3.40
N ASN A 65 -5.11 10.11 -3.82
CA ASN A 65 -6.46 10.64 -3.95
C ASN A 65 -7.22 9.83 -5.02
N SER A 66 -8.37 9.25 -4.62
CA SER A 66 -9.25 8.46 -5.48
C SER A 66 -9.67 9.23 -6.74
N GLU A 67 -9.91 10.54 -6.65
CA GLU A 67 -10.29 11.38 -7.80
C GLU A 67 -9.16 11.51 -8.82
N GLN A 68 -7.90 11.54 -8.37
CA GLN A 68 -6.75 11.61 -9.26
C GLN A 68 -6.44 10.25 -9.89
N LEU A 69 -6.69 9.16 -9.14
CA LEU A 69 -6.50 7.79 -9.60
C LEU A 69 -7.64 7.28 -10.50
N SER A 70 -8.81 7.91 -10.46
CA SER A 70 -9.99 7.52 -11.25
C SER A 70 -10.15 8.29 -12.56
N LYS A 71 -9.25 9.24 -12.87
CA LYS A 71 -9.33 10.10 -14.07
C LYS A 71 -9.20 9.35 -15.40
N ASP A 72 -8.80 8.08 -15.40
CA ASP A 72 -8.64 7.23 -16.59
C ASP A 72 -9.89 6.38 -16.93
N LYS A 73 -11.03 6.60 -16.26
CA LYS A 73 -12.29 5.88 -16.54
C LYS A 73 -13.28 6.61 -17.46
N LYS A 74 -12.80 7.52 -18.33
CA LYS A 74 -13.66 8.25 -19.26
C LYS A 74 -13.24 8.06 -20.71
#